data_AF-A0A558CZP4-F1
#
_entry.id   AF-A0A558CZP4-F1
#
_cell.length_a   1.000
_cell.length_b   1.000
_cell.length_c   1.000
_cell.angle_alpha   90.00
_cell.angle_beta   90.00
_cell.angle_gamma   90.00
#
_symmetry.space_group_name_H-M   'P 1'
#
loop_
_entity.id
_entity.type
_entity.pdbx_description
1 polymer ?
#
loop_
_entity_poly.entity_id
_entity_poly.type
_entity_poly.pdbx_seq_one_letter_code
_entity_poly.pdbx_strand_id
1 'polypeptide(L)'
;MLDHRTQLPVPHRRSRRGAVWVGAVAVLVTAAALVTSFLLVRSPDDDTGDVAANTSARAVVVFDRTTGRTVRGDNATARFRSASLVKLLIALDLLDRGAVTPVRPSPRMSRMLSYSDDGIAQQLWDSGGGGQIVTRMAQSLGLHDTRPPAVDRRWGDTRISANDVVSIYR
;
A
#
# COMPACT_ATOMS: atom_id res chain seq x y z
N MET A 1 19.56 71.64 -36.49
CA MET A 1 18.44 71.05 -37.25
C MET A 1 18.64 69.54 -37.22
N LEU A 2 17.85 68.85 -36.38
CA LEU A 2 17.61 67.38 -36.23
C LEU A 2 18.83 66.43 -36.40
N ASP A 3 19.14 65.57 -35.43
CA ASP A 3 18.48 64.26 -35.45
C ASP A 3 18.35 63.55 -34.10
N HIS A 4 17.27 62.77 -34.01
CA HIS A 4 16.76 62.04 -32.85
C HIS A 4 17.30 60.62 -32.75
N ARG A 5 17.66 60.16 -31.55
CA ARG A 5 17.49 58.74 -31.18
C ARG A 5 16.88 58.57 -29.79
N THR A 6 15.80 57.83 -29.82
CA THR A 6 14.84 57.48 -28.77
C THR A 6 15.24 56.14 -28.14
N GLN A 7 15.21 56.01 -26.82
CA GLN A 7 14.78 54.77 -26.16
C GLN A 7 14.01 55.12 -24.87
N LEU A 8 12.78 54.61 -24.80
CA LEU A 8 11.73 54.92 -23.84
C LEU A 8 11.90 54.16 -22.50
N PRO A 9 11.31 54.67 -21.40
CA PRO A 9 11.42 54.09 -20.07
C PRO A 9 10.55 52.83 -19.92
N VAL A 10 11.09 51.80 -19.25
CA VAL A 10 10.34 50.59 -18.87
C VAL A 10 9.68 50.83 -17.50
N PRO A 11 8.35 50.69 -17.36
CA PRO A 11 7.68 50.79 -16.07
C PRO A 11 7.77 49.47 -15.29
N HIS A 12 8.27 49.53 -14.05
CA HIS A 12 8.19 48.41 -13.10
C HIS A 12 6.79 48.32 -12.50
N ARG A 13 5.99 47.34 -12.96
CA ARG A 13 4.69 47.01 -12.37
C ARG A 13 4.87 46.01 -11.23
N ARG A 14 4.63 46.44 -9.99
CA ARG A 14 4.46 45.56 -8.82
C ARG A 14 2.98 45.17 -8.66
N SER A 15 2.71 43.87 -8.60
CA SER A 15 1.65 43.16 -7.82
C SER A 15 1.45 41.77 -8.44
N ARG A 16 0.96 40.70 -7.81
CA ARG A 16 0.74 40.23 -6.42
C ARG A 16 0.46 38.72 -6.60
N ARG A 17 1.01 37.89 -5.70
CA ARG A 17 0.52 36.57 -5.21
C ARG A 17 -0.08 35.54 -6.19
N GLY A 18 0.56 34.36 -6.24
CA GLY A 18 -0.05 33.08 -6.59
C GLY A 18 0.93 31.94 -6.25
N ALA A 19 0.55 31.04 -5.34
CA ALA A 19 1.36 29.92 -4.87
C ALA A 19 1.06 28.66 -5.69
N VAL A 20 2.07 27.80 -5.95
CA VAL A 20 1.95 26.33 -5.91
C VAL A 20 3.33 25.72 -5.63
N TRP A 21 3.42 24.94 -4.55
CA TRP A 21 4.48 23.97 -4.26
C TRP A 21 4.19 22.65 -4.99
N VAL A 22 5.19 22.02 -5.60
CA VAL A 22 5.37 20.54 -5.54
C VAL A 22 6.86 20.23 -5.65
N GLY A 23 7.46 19.76 -4.56
CA GLY A 23 8.80 19.21 -4.54
C GLY A 23 8.80 17.78 -5.08
N ALA A 24 9.70 17.49 -6.03
CA ALA A 24 10.00 16.13 -6.45
C ALA A 24 11.15 15.60 -5.57
N VAL A 25 10.85 14.65 -4.68
CA VAL A 25 11.88 13.84 -4.02
C VAL A 25 11.71 12.41 -4.52
N ALA A 26 12.54 12.05 -5.49
CA ALA A 26 12.71 10.67 -5.91
C ALA A 26 13.62 9.97 -4.89
N VAL A 27 13.09 8.98 -4.17
CA VAL A 27 13.90 8.12 -3.29
C VAL A 27 14.05 6.77 -3.97
N LEU A 28 15.22 6.58 -4.59
CA LEU A 28 15.74 5.29 -5.03
C LEU A 28 16.28 4.57 -3.79
N VAL A 29 15.66 3.48 -3.34
CA VAL A 29 16.22 2.61 -2.29
C VAL A 29 16.65 1.30 -2.93
N THR A 30 17.91 1.26 -3.36
CA THR A 30 18.70 0.03 -3.41
C THR A 30 19.01 -0.38 -1.97
N ALA A 31 18.33 -1.39 -1.46
CA ALA A 31 18.74 -2.07 -0.22
C ALA A 31 19.31 -3.44 -0.59
N ALA A 32 20.64 -3.49 -0.64
CA ALA A 32 21.39 -4.72 -0.66
C ALA A 32 21.18 -5.50 0.66
N ALA A 33 21.11 -6.82 0.50
CA ALA A 33 21.19 -7.91 1.47
C ALA A 33 21.43 -7.56 2.95
N LEU A 34 20.63 -8.16 3.84
CA LEU A 34 21.07 -8.82 5.07
C LEU A 34 19.93 -9.72 5.60
N VAL A 35 20.23 -11.03 5.72
CA VAL A 35 19.94 -11.88 6.92
C VAL A 35 18.47 -12.32 7.07
N THR A 36 18.07 -13.59 7.19
CA THR A 36 18.69 -14.79 7.78
C THR A 36 17.93 -16.02 7.28
N SER A 37 18.63 -17.11 7.03
CA SER A 37 18.05 -18.44 6.82
C SER A 37 17.25 -18.88 8.05
N PHE A 38 15.99 -19.26 7.86
CA PHE A 38 15.24 -20.07 8.82
C PHE A 38 14.89 -21.40 8.14
N LEU A 39 15.49 -22.48 8.65
CA LEU A 39 15.14 -23.84 8.26
C LEU A 39 13.93 -24.34 9.10
N LEU A 40 13.10 -25.12 8.41
CA LEU A 40 12.21 -26.20 8.88
C LEU A 40 10.94 -25.82 9.67
N VAL A 41 9.78 -26.02 9.03
CA VAL A 41 8.91 -27.22 9.14
C VAL A 41 7.87 -27.11 8.02
N ARG A 42 7.68 -28.17 7.23
CA ARG A 42 6.61 -28.26 6.23
C ARG A 42 5.30 -28.51 6.98
N SER A 43 4.45 -27.49 7.11
CA SER A 43 3.07 -27.67 7.57
C SER A 43 2.24 -28.29 6.44
N PRO A 44 1.33 -29.23 6.74
CA PRO A 44 0.44 -29.85 5.75
C PRO A 44 -0.75 -28.93 5.46
N ASP A 45 -0.50 -27.79 4.81
CA ASP A 45 -1.52 -26.87 4.29
C ASP A 45 -1.14 -26.40 2.87
N ASP A 46 -0.60 -27.29 2.03
CA ASP A 46 -0.32 -26.99 0.61
C ASP A 46 -1.66 -26.88 -0.16
N ASP A 47 -2.39 -25.77 0.02
CA ASP A 47 -3.39 -25.32 -0.94
C ASP A 47 -2.64 -24.89 -2.20
N THR A 48 -2.95 -25.52 -3.34
CA THR A 48 -2.17 -25.48 -4.59
C THR A 48 -1.86 -24.09 -5.18
N GLY A 49 -2.44 -23.02 -4.61
CA GLY A 49 -2.21 -21.62 -5.01
C GLY A 49 -1.18 -20.85 -4.19
N ASP A 50 -0.66 -21.40 -3.09
CA ASP A 50 0.35 -20.74 -2.26
C ASP A 50 1.75 -20.89 -2.85
N VAL A 51 2.46 -19.78 -2.96
CA VAL A 51 3.85 -19.78 -3.42
C VAL A 51 4.81 -20.15 -2.29
N ALA A 52 5.66 -21.15 -2.54
CA ALA A 52 6.70 -21.60 -1.60
C ALA A 52 7.87 -20.60 -1.49
N ALA A 53 8.41 -20.46 -0.28
CA ALA A 53 9.44 -19.46 0.06
C ALA A 53 10.82 -19.65 -0.62
N ASN A 54 11.07 -20.79 -1.25
CA ASN A 54 12.35 -21.15 -1.88
C ASN A 54 12.37 -20.97 -3.41
N THR A 55 11.32 -20.39 -3.99
CA THR A 55 11.21 -20.15 -5.43
C THR A 55 11.18 -18.64 -5.69
N SER A 56 11.95 -18.14 -6.66
CA SER A 56 11.84 -16.76 -7.16
C SER A 56 10.54 -16.61 -7.96
N ALA A 57 9.42 -16.66 -7.26
CA ALA A 57 8.09 -16.53 -7.83
C ALA A 57 7.64 -15.06 -7.78
N ARG A 58 6.89 -14.66 -8.81
CA ARG A 58 6.39 -13.30 -8.97
C ARG A 58 4.95 -13.33 -9.45
N ALA A 59 4.20 -12.31 -9.07
CA ALA A 59 2.91 -11.97 -9.64
C ALA A 59 2.86 -10.47 -9.90
N VAL A 60 2.24 -10.08 -11.02
CA VAL A 60 2.11 -8.68 -11.43
C VAL A 60 0.73 -8.47 -12.02
N VAL A 61 0.06 -7.41 -11.58
CA VAL A 61 -1.16 -6.91 -12.22
C VAL A 61 -0.99 -5.42 -12.46
N VAL A 62 -1.31 -4.96 -13.67
CA VAL A 62 -1.40 -3.54 -14.03
C VAL A 62 -2.84 -3.24 -14.37
N PHE A 63 -3.45 -2.34 -13.59
CA PHE A 63 -4.84 -1.93 -13.75
C PHE A 63 -4.93 -0.46 -14.15
N ASP A 64 -5.67 -0.19 -15.22
CA ASP A 64 -5.98 1.16 -15.66
C ASP A 64 -7.24 1.64 -14.93
N ARG A 65 -7.06 2.64 -14.06
CA ARG A 65 -8.13 3.23 -13.25
C ARG A 65 -9.09 4.11 -14.05
N THR A 66 -8.66 4.63 -15.21
CA THR A 66 -9.50 5.48 -16.06
C THR A 66 -10.48 4.63 -16.87
N THR A 67 -10.00 3.52 -17.44
CA THR A 67 -10.85 2.61 -18.23
C THR A 67 -11.49 1.49 -17.41
N GLY A 68 -11.02 1.27 -16.17
CA GLY A 68 -11.51 0.22 -15.29
C GLY A 68 -11.08 -1.20 -15.73
N ARG A 69 -9.96 -1.31 -16.46
CA ARG A 69 -9.52 -2.57 -17.08
C ARG A 69 -8.13 -2.98 -16.65
N THR A 70 -7.92 -4.28 -16.49
CA THR A 70 -6.58 -4.86 -16.37
C THR A 70 -5.87 -4.80 -17.72
N VAL A 71 -4.72 -4.13 -17.76
CA VAL A 71 -3.86 -4.00 -18.95
C VAL A 71 -2.86 -5.15 -19.04
N ARG A 72 -2.41 -5.66 -17.88
CA ARG A 72 -1.49 -6.81 -17.79
C ARG A 72 -1.75 -7.62 -16.53
N GLY A 73 -1.65 -8.95 -16.65
CA GLY A 73 -1.61 -9.88 -15.52
C GLY A 73 -0.58 -10.97 -15.75
N ASP A 74 0.14 -11.36 -14.70
CA ASP A 74 1.04 -12.51 -14.62
C ASP A 74 0.90 -13.14 -13.22
N ASN A 75 0.60 -14.43 -13.14
CA ASN A 75 0.30 -15.15 -11.89
C ASN A 75 -0.65 -14.41 -10.94
N ALA A 76 -1.68 -13.76 -11.49
CA ALA A 76 -2.46 -12.75 -10.79
C ALA A 76 -3.20 -13.25 -9.54
N THR A 77 -3.55 -14.54 -9.48
CA THR A 77 -4.25 -15.21 -8.37
C THR A 77 -3.32 -15.99 -7.44
N ALA A 78 -2.02 -16.08 -7.76
CA ALA A 78 -1.05 -16.75 -6.90
C ALA A 78 -0.95 -16.02 -5.56
N ARG A 79 -0.89 -16.77 -4.47
CA ARG A 79 -0.93 -16.24 -3.11
C ARG A 79 0.47 -16.15 -2.51
N PHE A 80 0.78 -14.99 -1.96
CA PHE A 80 2.03 -14.69 -1.29
C PHE A 80 1.74 -14.25 0.15
N ARG A 81 2.73 -14.38 1.03
CA ARG A 81 2.67 -13.70 2.33
C ARG A 81 2.72 -12.20 2.07
N SER A 82 1.77 -11.47 2.64
CA SER A 82 1.56 -10.05 2.36
C SER A 82 2.68 -9.16 2.86
N ALA A 83 3.40 -9.61 3.91
CA ALA A 83 4.19 -8.73 4.75
C ALA A 83 3.37 -7.47 5.10
N SER A 84 3.93 -6.28 4.96
CA SER A 84 3.26 -5.02 5.28
C SER A 84 2.02 -4.67 4.45
N LEU A 85 1.72 -5.36 3.35
CA LEU A 85 0.53 -5.04 2.54
C LEU A 85 -0.78 -5.24 3.32
N VAL A 86 -0.84 -6.17 4.29
CA VAL A 86 -2.04 -6.37 5.13
C VAL A 86 -2.39 -5.14 5.98
N LYS A 87 -1.45 -4.22 6.23
CA LYS A 87 -1.73 -2.98 6.97
C LYS A 87 -2.79 -2.12 6.30
N LEU A 88 -3.01 -2.29 4.98
CA LEU A 88 -4.14 -1.70 4.26
C LEU A 88 -5.48 -2.25 4.78
N LEU A 89 -5.59 -3.57 4.97
CA LEU A 89 -6.80 -4.20 5.50
C LEU A 89 -7.04 -3.81 6.97
N ILE A 90 -5.99 -3.69 7.78
CA ILE A 90 -6.10 -3.19 9.16
C ILE A 90 -6.67 -1.76 9.17
N ALA A 91 -6.18 -0.89 8.28
CA ALA A 91 -6.65 0.49 8.19
C ALA A 91 -8.11 0.57 7.70
N LEU A 92 -8.47 -0.21 6.68
CA LEU A 92 -9.84 -0.26 6.17
C LEU A 92 -10.82 -0.80 7.21
N ASP A 93 -10.45 -1.85 7.95
CA ASP A 93 -11.29 -2.38 9.02
C ASP A 93 -11.54 -1.38 10.15
N LEU A 94 -10.55 -0.53 10.47
CA LEU A 94 -10.73 0.57 11.43
C LEU A 94 -11.71 1.64 10.92
N LEU A 95 -11.72 1.91 9.62
CA LEU A 95 -12.65 2.84 8.99
C LEU A 95 -14.07 2.24 8.96
N ASP A 96 -14.20 0.98 8.51
CA ASP A 96 -15.49 0.28 8.39
C ASP A 96 -16.18 0.09 9.75
N ARG A 97 -15.42 -0.18 10.82
CA ARG A 97 -15.96 -0.25 12.19
C ARG A 97 -16.23 1.12 12.81
N GLY A 98 -15.94 2.21 12.10
CA GLY A 98 -16.07 3.57 12.60
C GLY A 98 -15.10 3.91 13.73
N ALA A 99 -14.03 3.15 13.94
CA ALA A 99 -13.01 3.47 14.94
C ALA A 99 -12.24 4.75 14.55
N VAL A 100 -12.04 4.94 13.23
CA VAL A 100 -11.44 6.14 12.64
C VAL A 100 -12.45 6.83 11.73
N THR A 101 -12.58 8.15 11.86
CA THR A 101 -13.46 8.98 11.03
C THR A 101 -12.78 10.31 10.71
N PRO A 102 -13.28 11.12 9.76
CA PRO A 102 -12.71 12.45 9.52
C PRO A 102 -12.68 13.35 10.76
N VAL A 103 -13.64 13.20 11.66
CA VAL A 103 -13.72 13.98 12.92
C VAL A 103 -12.94 13.33 14.08
N ARG A 104 -12.57 12.05 13.95
CA ARG A 104 -11.72 11.32 14.88
C ARG A 104 -10.60 10.62 14.10
N PRO A 105 -9.60 11.38 13.62
CA PRO A 105 -8.48 10.81 12.89
C PRO A 105 -7.59 9.98 13.83
N SER A 106 -6.84 9.03 13.26
CA SER A 106 -5.88 8.22 14.00
C SER A 106 -4.45 8.49 13.53
N PRO A 107 -3.66 9.27 14.29
CA PRO A 107 -2.23 9.44 14.01
C PRO A 107 -1.46 8.12 14.01
N ARG A 108 -1.94 7.12 14.78
CA ARG A 108 -1.39 5.76 14.79
C ARG A 108 -1.58 5.09 13.44
N MET A 109 -2.79 5.12 12.88
CA MET A 109 -3.07 4.58 11.55
C MET A 109 -2.21 5.27 10.48
N SER A 110 -2.11 6.60 10.53
CA SER A 110 -1.26 7.37 9.60
C SER A 110 0.21 6.95 9.71
N ARG A 111 0.75 6.79 10.93
CA ARG A 111 2.14 6.33 11.14
C ARG A 111 2.34 4.88 10.69
N MET A 112 1.39 3.99 10.97
CA MET A 112 1.42 2.60 10.50
C MET A 112 1.54 2.54 8.99
N LEU A 113 0.78 3.35 8.26
CA LEU A 113 0.81 3.34 6.79
C LEU A 113 2.06 4.04 6.23
N SER A 114 2.41 5.23 6.74
CA SER A 114 3.52 6.02 6.19
C SER A 114 4.91 5.47 6.52
N TYR A 115 5.07 4.83 7.68
CA TYR A 115 6.35 4.27 8.14
C TYR A 115 6.36 2.74 8.12
N SER A 116 5.26 2.10 7.71
CA SER A 116 5.09 0.65 7.85
C SER A 116 5.34 0.17 9.29
N ASP A 117 4.95 0.96 10.30
CA ASP A 117 5.28 0.70 11.72
C ASP A 117 4.65 -0.61 12.22
N ASP A 118 5.49 -1.62 12.47
CA ASP A 118 5.08 -2.97 12.87
C ASP A 118 4.52 -3.02 14.29
N GLY A 119 5.02 -2.19 15.19
CA GLY A 119 4.54 -2.13 16.57
C GLY A 119 3.12 -1.59 16.64
N ILE A 120 2.82 -0.55 15.85
CA ILE A 120 1.46 -0.03 15.73
C ILE A 120 0.56 -1.05 15.01
N ALA A 121 1.05 -1.69 13.95
CA ALA A 121 0.28 -2.71 13.25
C ALA A 121 -0.10 -3.87 14.17
N GLN A 122 0.81 -4.35 15.01
CA GLN A 122 0.52 -5.38 16.00
C GLN A 122 -0.59 -4.96 16.96
N GLN A 123 -0.52 -3.74 17.53
CA GLN A 123 -1.54 -3.23 18.44
C GLN A 123 -2.92 -3.10 17.77
N LEU A 124 -2.96 -2.59 16.54
CA LEU A 124 -4.21 -2.42 15.79
C LEU A 124 -4.78 -3.77 15.33
N TRP A 125 -3.92 -4.72 14.98
CA TRP A 125 -4.29 -6.11 14.69
C TRP A 125 -4.96 -6.78 15.89
N ASP A 126 -4.29 -6.75 17.05
CA ASP A 126 -4.79 -7.39 18.28
C ASP A 126 -6.14 -6.78 18.72
N SER A 127 -6.23 -5.44 18.72
CA SER A 127 -7.49 -4.74 19.06
C SER A 127 -8.60 -4.88 18.02
N GLY A 128 -8.28 -5.27 16.79
CA GLY A 128 -9.24 -5.55 15.73
C GLY A 128 -9.70 -7.00 15.65
N GLY A 129 -9.21 -7.88 16.54
CA GLY A 129 -9.57 -9.29 16.58
C GLY A 129 -8.73 -10.17 15.64
N GLY A 130 -7.52 -9.74 15.33
CA GLY A 130 -6.54 -10.51 14.58
C GLY A 130 -6.99 -10.87 13.16
N GLY A 131 -6.88 -12.14 12.80
CA GLY A 131 -7.23 -12.68 11.48
C GLY A 131 -8.68 -12.41 11.06
N GLN A 132 -9.57 -12.11 12.01
CA GLN A 132 -10.94 -11.69 11.68
C GLN A 132 -10.98 -10.38 10.88
N ILE A 133 -9.98 -9.51 11.03
CA ILE A 133 -9.79 -8.32 10.17
C ILE A 133 -9.75 -8.76 8.70
N VAL A 134 -8.92 -9.76 8.40
CA VAL A 134 -8.75 -10.27 7.03
C VAL A 134 -10.04 -10.88 6.52
N THR A 135 -10.72 -11.69 7.34
CA THR A 135 -12.00 -12.29 6.94
C THR A 135 -13.07 -11.23 6.62
N ARG A 136 -13.23 -10.21 7.47
CA ARG A 136 -14.20 -9.13 7.24
C ARG A 136 -13.86 -8.33 5.99
N MET A 137 -12.60 -7.95 5.82
CA MET A 137 -12.18 -7.15 4.66
C MET A 137 -12.22 -7.95 3.36
N ALA A 138 -11.87 -9.23 3.38
CA ALA A 138 -12.00 -10.09 2.22
C ALA A 138 -13.45 -10.22 1.77
N GLN A 139 -14.39 -10.35 2.72
CA GLN A 139 -15.81 -10.35 2.41
C GLN A 139 -16.32 -8.99 1.90
N SER A 140 -15.95 -7.89 2.57
CA SER A 140 -16.38 -6.52 2.24
C SER A 140 -15.92 -6.10 0.84
N LEU A 141 -14.67 -6.42 0.49
CA LEU A 141 -14.02 -5.99 -0.76
C LEU A 141 -14.09 -7.04 -1.88
N GLY A 142 -14.66 -8.22 -1.62
CA GLY A 142 -14.70 -9.32 -2.60
C GLY A 142 -13.32 -9.90 -2.94
N LEU A 143 -12.43 -10.04 -1.96
CA LEU A 143 -11.08 -10.58 -2.13
C LEU A 143 -11.12 -12.11 -2.15
N HIS A 144 -10.87 -12.71 -3.31
CA HIS A 144 -11.08 -14.14 -3.51
C HIS A 144 -9.92 -15.01 -3.05
N ASP A 145 -8.70 -14.46 -3.02
CA ASP A 145 -7.47 -15.18 -2.70
C ASP A 145 -6.88 -14.81 -1.33
N THR A 146 -7.41 -13.76 -0.71
CA THR A 146 -6.90 -13.24 0.55
C THR A 146 -7.39 -14.09 1.72
N ARG A 147 -6.46 -14.56 2.56
CA ARG A 147 -6.74 -15.43 3.71
C ARG A 147 -5.95 -15.01 4.95
N PRO A 148 -6.53 -15.13 6.16
CA PRO A 148 -5.81 -14.84 7.39
C PRO A 148 -4.57 -15.74 7.54
N PRO A 149 -3.57 -15.33 8.34
CA PRO A 149 -2.41 -16.16 8.60
C PRO A 149 -2.80 -17.38 9.44
N ALA A 150 -2.14 -18.52 9.23
CA ALA A 150 -2.34 -19.73 10.04
C ALA A 150 -1.97 -19.49 11.53
N VAL A 151 -1.00 -18.62 11.78
CA VAL A 151 -0.62 -18.17 13.13
C VAL A 151 -1.14 -16.74 13.31
N ASP A 152 -2.21 -16.59 14.09
CA ASP A 152 -2.96 -15.33 14.20
C ASP A 152 -2.09 -14.12 14.57
N ARG A 153 -1.14 -14.29 15.50
CA ARG A 153 -0.17 -13.25 15.90
C ARG A 153 0.86 -12.86 14.84
N ARG A 154 0.82 -13.45 13.64
CA ARG A 154 1.73 -13.17 12.52
C ARG A 154 0.97 -12.53 11.37
N TRP A 155 0.44 -11.33 11.58
CA TRP A 155 -0.33 -10.58 10.57
C TRP A 155 0.38 -10.53 9.20
N GLY A 156 1.72 -10.44 9.17
CA GLY A 156 2.50 -10.39 7.93
C GLY A 156 2.47 -11.69 7.10
N ASP A 157 2.06 -12.81 7.69
CA ASP A 157 1.89 -14.08 7.01
C ASP A 157 0.53 -14.20 6.30
N THR A 158 -0.32 -13.16 6.35
CA THR A 158 -1.59 -13.09 5.61
C THR A 158 -1.36 -13.41 4.15
N ARG A 159 -2.15 -14.33 3.58
CA ARG A 159 -2.06 -14.67 2.16
C ARG A 159 -2.82 -13.65 1.34
N ILE A 160 -2.23 -13.18 0.25
CA ILE A 160 -2.81 -12.19 -0.67
C ILE A 160 -2.34 -12.43 -2.11
N SER A 161 -3.18 -12.14 -3.10
CA SER A 161 -2.84 -12.18 -4.53
C SER A 161 -2.69 -10.79 -5.13
N ALA A 162 -2.07 -10.70 -6.31
CA ALA A 162 -1.92 -9.42 -6.99
C ALA A 162 -3.27 -8.85 -7.48
N ASN A 163 -4.22 -9.70 -7.85
CA ASN A 163 -5.60 -9.29 -8.16
C ASN A 163 -6.27 -8.68 -6.93
N ASP A 164 -6.15 -9.31 -5.77
CA ASP A 164 -6.77 -8.80 -4.54
C ASP A 164 -6.14 -7.47 -4.10
N VAL A 165 -4.83 -7.28 -4.29
CA VAL A 165 -4.20 -5.96 -4.07
C VAL A 165 -4.83 -4.90 -4.96
N VAL A 166 -5.08 -5.18 -6.24
CA VAL A 166 -5.78 -4.24 -7.13
C VAL A 166 -7.19 -3.94 -6.61
N SER A 167 -7.93 -4.97 -6.17
CA SER A 167 -9.27 -4.78 -5.60
C SER A 167 -9.28 -3.89 -4.35
N ILE A 168 -8.24 -3.96 -3.49
CA ILE A 168 -8.11 -3.08 -2.32
C ILE A 168 -8.00 -1.59 -2.70
N TYR A 169 -7.44 -1.26 -3.86
CA TYR A 169 -7.24 0.12 -4.32
C TYR A 169 -8.40 0.69 -5.15
N ARG A 170 -9.45 -0.10 -5.39
CA ARG A 170 -10.62 0.29 -6.21
C ARG A 170 -11.77 0.77 -5.34
#